data_AF-A0A1R1PP27-F1
#
_entry.id   AF-A0A1R1PP27-F1
#
_cell.length_a   1.000
_cell.length_b   1.000
_cell.length_c   1.000
_cell.angle_alpha   90.00
_cell.angle_beta   90.00
_cell.angle_gamma   90.00
#
_symmetry.space_group_name_H-M   'P 1'
#
loop_
_entity.id
_entity.type
_entity.pdbx_description
1 polymer ?
#
loop_
_entity_poly.entity_id
_entity_poly.type
_entity_poly.pdbx_seq_one_letter_code
_entity_poly.pdbx_strand_id
1 'polypeptide(L)'
;MNFSGYATPDTRLDLEKHKIVIEEKPKYGDAVPLGVVSFAFTVLEEALLFFYHWPVTRYEKLYFLAGNATMLGGMSQAVAGIIQYMNGDTFHGAVFVSFGGIWISKGLRTYMMFNNPVSYDPQFKEIYDIQAAAWTGNEVLFKVAGVFGIMLASISFYSSAAILITKQNSIFTLPKGNVVFPEKNV
;
A
#
# COMPACT_ATOMS: atom_id res chain seq x y z
N MET A 1 1.88 -26.40 -45.10
CA MET A 1 1.87 -27.69 -44.39
C MET A 1 1.34 -27.45 -43.00
N ASN A 2 0.20 -28.07 -42.69
CA ASN A 2 -0.53 -27.91 -41.44
C ASN A 2 0.06 -28.91 -40.43
N PHE A 3 0.64 -28.44 -39.33
CA PHE A 3 1.09 -29.32 -38.24
C PHE A 3 -0.11 -29.67 -37.34
N SER A 4 -1.03 -30.47 -37.88
CA SER A 4 -2.05 -31.17 -37.09
C SER A 4 -1.53 -32.58 -36.83
N GLY A 5 -0.75 -32.71 -35.75
CA GLY A 5 -0.10 -33.96 -35.35
C GLY A 5 -0.52 -34.36 -33.94
N TYR A 6 -1.51 -35.25 -33.87
CA TYR A 6 -1.69 -36.31 -32.86
C TYR A 6 -1.33 -36.01 -31.39
N ALA A 7 -2.25 -35.35 -30.67
CA ALA A 7 -2.38 -35.63 -29.23
C ALA A 7 -3.14 -36.96 -29.09
N THR A 8 -2.48 -37.99 -28.54
CA THR A 8 -3.13 -39.27 -28.20
C THR A 8 -4.26 -39.04 -27.19
N PRO A 9 -5.36 -39.83 -27.20
CA PRO A 9 -6.53 -39.60 -26.34
C PRO A 9 -6.20 -39.49 -24.85
N ASP A 10 -5.24 -40.27 -24.35
CA ASP A 10 -4.78 -40.23 -22.96
C ASP A 10 -4.10 -38.90 -22.60
N THR A 11 -3.42 -38.27 -23.56
CA THR A 11 -2.69 -36.99 -23.39
C THR A 11 -3.61 -35.76 -23.52
N ARG A 12 -4.87 -35.97 -23.89
CA ARG A 12 -5.90 -34.90 -23.86
C ARG A 12 -6.63 -34.88 -22.51
N LEU A 13 -6.81 -36.04 -21.89
CA LEU A 13 -7.54 -36.22 -20.62
C LEU A 13 -6.77 -35.72 -19.39
N ASP A 14 -5.45 -35.81 -19.41
CA ASP A 14 -4.51 -35.30 -18.40
C ASP A 14 -4.24 -33.79 -18.55
N LEU A 15 -4.26 -33.24 -19.77
CA LEU A 15 -4.24 -31.79 -20.02
C LEU A 15 -5.55 -31.08 -19.65
N GLU A 16 -6.70 -31.75 -19.75
CA GLU A 16 -7.96 -31.21 -19.21
C GLU A 16 -7.97 -31.22 -17.67
N LYS A 17 -7.38 -32.25 -17.04
CA LYS A 17 -7.22 -32.35 -15.58
C LYS A 17 -6.21 -31.36 -15.01
N HIS A 18 -5.14 -31.08 -15.76
CA HIS A 18 -4.23 -29.99 -15.47
C HIS A 18 -4.53 -28.86 -16.45
N LYS A 19 -5.62 -28.12 -16.22
CA LYS A 19 -5.72 -26.77 -16.77
C LYS A 19 -4.50 -26.01 -16.27
N ILE A 20 -3.43 -26.03 -17.08
CA ILE A 20 -2.32 -25.11 -16.93
C ILE A 20 -2.97 -23.77 -17.24
N VAL A 21 -3.44 -23.10 -16.19
CA VAL A 21 -3.86 -21.71 -16.28
C VAL A 21 -2.57 -20.99 -16.64
N ILE A 22 -2.40 -20.72 -17.93
CA ILE A 22 -1.29 -19.91 -18.42
C ILE A 22 -1.61 -18.52 -17.88
N GLU A 23 -1.02 -18.18 -16.75
CA GLU A 23 -1.10 -16.84 -16.19
C GLU A 23 -0.45 -15.91 -17.22
N GLU A 24 -1.28 -15.20 -17.99
CA GLU A 24 -0.78 -14.26 -18.98
C GLU A 24 0.05 -13.21 -18.24
N LYS A 25 1.31 -13.08 -18.64
CA LYS A 25 2.21 -12.09 -18.07
C LYS A 25 1.59 -10.70 -18.28
N PRO A 26 1.45 -9.86 -17.23
CA PRO A 26 0.88 -8.54 -17.38
C PRO A 26 1.69 -7.71 -18.39
N LYS A 27 1.00 -6.87 -19.15
CA LYS A 27 1.59 -6.01 -20.17
C LYS A 27 2.60 -5.02 -19.57
N TYR A 28 2.36 -4.56 -18.34
CA TYR A 28 3.26 -3.70 -17.59
C TYR A 28 3.86 -4.44 -16.40
N GLY A 29 4.87 -3.84 -15.76
CA GLY A 29 5.46 -4.39 -14.54
C GLY A 29 4.44 -4.47 -13.40
N ASP A 30 4.63 -5.41 -12.49
CA ASP A 30 3.86 -5.50 -11.25
C ASP A 30 4.24 -4.32 -10.33
N ALA A 31 3.30 -3.42 -10.11
CA ALA A 31 3.49 -2.24 -9.26
C ALA A 31 2.99 -2.44 -7.83
N VAL A 32 2.47 -3.62 -7.46
CA VAL A 32 2.07 -3.92 -6.08
C VAL A 32 3.19 -3.64 -5.08
N PRO A 33 4.45 -4.07 -5.32
CA PRO A 33 5.51 -3.80 -4.36
C PRO A 33 5.76 -2.33 -4.09
N LEU A 34 5.68 -1.51 -5.15
CA LEU A 34 5.84 -0.05 -5.06
C LEU A 34 4.73 0.55 -4.20
N GLY A 35 3.47 0.22 -4.49
CA GLY A 35 2.32 0.74 -3.74
C GLY A 35 2.36 0.37 -2.26
N VAL A 36 2.72 -0.89 -1.95
CA VAL A 36 2.81 -1.39 -0.57
C VAL A 36 4.00 -0.78 0.19
N VAL A 37 5.17 -0.64 -0.43
CA VAL A 37 6.36 -0.03 0.22
C VAL A 37 6.16 1.46 0.47
N SER A 38 5.61 2.18 -0.51
CA SER A 38 5.21 3.58 -0.35
C SER A 38 4.29 3.78 0.86
N PHE A 39 3.25 2.96 0.96
CA PHE A 39 2.33 2.97 2.10
C PHE A 39 3.04 2.65 3.42
N ALA A 40 3.79 1.54 3.45
CA ALA A 40 4.45 1.05 4.65
C ALA A 40 5.42 2.08 5.24
N PHE A 41 6.19 2.75 4.37
CA PHE A 41 7.15 3.76 4.79
C PHE A 41 6.46 4.98 5.43
N THR A 42 5.44 5.53 4.77
CA THR A 42 4.70 6.68 5.32
C THR A 42 3.94 6.34 6.61
N VAL A 43 3.36 5.14 6.70
CA VAL A 43 2.73 4.66 7.93
C VAL A 43 3.75 4.47 9.05
N LEU A 44 4.91 3.89 8.76
CA LEU A 44 5.97 3.70 9.77
C LEU A 44 6.41 5.03 10.36
N GLU A 45 6.63 6.04 9.52
CA GLU A 45 7.02 7.37 9.99
C GLU A 45 5.96 8.01 10.89
N GLU A 46 4.70 7.98 10.48
CA GLU A 46 3.60 8.47 11.32
C GLU A 46 3.48 7.69 12.63
N ALA A 47 3.63 6.37 12.57
CA ALA A 47 3.56 5.50 13.72
C ALA A 47 4.67 5.78 14.74
N LEU A 48 5.90 6.04 14.26
CA LEU A 48 7.02 6.46 15.09
C LEU A 48 6.76 7.81 15.75
N LEU A 49 6.13 8.76 15.05
CA LEU A 49 5.76 10.05 15.63
C LEU A 49 4.70 9.94 16.73
N PHE A 50 3.75 9.01 16.57
CA PHE A 50 2.72 8.75 17.58
C PHE A 50 3.26 7.94 18.77
N PHE A 51 4.20 7.03 18.54
CA PHE A 51 4.80 6.22 19.59
C PHE A 51 5.86 7.00 20.38
N TYR A 52 6.75 7.71 19.67
CA TYR A 52 7.82 8.50 20.27
C TYR A 52 7.46 9.99 20.26
N HIS A 53 7.21 10.53 21.45
CA HIS A 53 7.15 11.97 21.67
C HIS A 53 8.55 12.62 21.60
N TRP A 54 9.21 12.56 20.44
CA TRP A 54 10.58 13.10 20.28
C TRP A 54 10.61 14.60 20.61
N PRO A 55 11.59 15.09 21.39
CA PRO A 55 11.75 16.51 21.71
C PRO A 55 12.35 17.30 20.52
N VAL A 56 11.69 17.25 19.37
CA VAL A 56 12.02 18.04 18.16
C VAL A 56 10.90 19.04 17.98
N THR A 57 11.25 20.19 17.44
CA THR A 57 10.28 21.26 17.23
C THR A 57 9.13 20.73 16.37
N ARG A 58 7.94 21.29 16.62
CA ARG A 58 6.74 20.96 15.84
C ARG A 58 6.98 21.14 14.33
N TYR A 59 7.82 22.10 13.97
CA TYR A 59 8.19 22.41 12.59
C TYR A 59 9.04 21.29 11.95
N GLU A 60 10.06 20.80 12.64
CA GLU A 60 10.94 19.74 12.11
C GLU A 60 10.18 18.43 11.82
N LYS A 61 9.20 18.07 12.66
CA LYS A 61 8.36 16.87 12.46
C LYS A 61 7.43 16.99 11.24
N LEU A 62 6.84 18.16 11.05
CA LEU A 62 5.77 18.36 10.06
C LEU A 62 6.29 18.44 8.62
N TYR A 63 7.46 19.06 8.38
CA TYR A 63 7.98 19.20 7.01
C TYR A 63 8.44 17.87 6.41
N PHE A 64 9.14 17.06 7.20
CA PHE A 64 9.60 15.75 6.76
C PHE A 64 8.42 14.84 6.42
N LEU A 65 7.43 14.78 7.32
CA LEU A 65 6.21 14.00 7.09
C LEU A 65 5.39 14.54 5.91
N ALA A 66 5.30 15.85 5.72
CA ALA A 66 4.58 16.44 4.59
C ALA A 66 5.21 16.07 3.24
N GLY A 67 6.54 16.10 3.15
CA GLY A 67 7.27 15.69 1.95
C GLY A 67 7.05 14.21 1.62
N ASN A 68 7.23 13.33 2.61
CA ASN A 68 7.08 11.89 2.43
C ASN A 68 5.63 11.48 2.17
N ALA A 69 4.66 12.11 2.83
CA ALA A 69 3.24 11.89 2.55
C ALA A 69 2.87 12.35 1.14
N THR A 70 3.40 13.47 0.64
CA THR A 70 3.06 13.95 -0.70
C THR A 70 3.72 13.09 -1.79
N MET A 71 5.00 12.74 -1.62
CA MET A 71 5.78 12.08 -2.65
C MET A 71 5.69 10.55 -2.56
N LEU A 72 6.06 9.97 -1.42
CA LEU A 72 6.21 8.53 -1.23
C LEU A 72 4.87 7.86 -1.01
N GLY A 73 4.18 8.18 0.08
CA GLY A 73 2.85 7.66 0.38
C GLY A 73 1.78 8.20 -0.58
N GLY A 74 2.05 9.34 -1.22
CA GLY A 74 1.11 10.03 -2.10
C GLY A 74 1.29 9.66 -3.57
N MET A 75 2.17 10.41 -4.24
CA MET A 75 2.35 10.35 -5.68
C MET A 75 2.85 8.97 -6.15
N SER A 76 3.88 8.41 -5.52
CA SER A 76 4.40 7.09 -5.89
C SER A 76 3.36 5.99 -5.69
N GLN A 77 2.59 6.04 -4.60
CA GLN A 77 1.51 5.09 -4.35
C GLN A 77 0.38 5.23 -5.38
N ALA A 78 -0.03 6.45 -5.71
CA ALA A 78 -1.05 6.69 -6.74
C ALA A 78 -0.61 6.19 -8.12
N VAL A 79 0.65 6.42 -8.50
CA VAL A 79 1.23 5.90 -9.75
C VAL A 79 1.21 4.38 -9.77
N ALA A 80 1.55 3.72 -8.66
CA ALA A 80 1.44 2.26 -8.56
C ALA A 80 0.00 1.78 -8.80
N GLY A 81 -1.00 2.46 -8.24
CA GLY A 81 -2.41 2.14 -8.48
C GLY A 81 -2.85 2.36 -9.93
N ILE A 82 -2.37 3.41 -10.60
CA ILE A 82 -2.64 3.64 -12.03
C ILE A 82 -2.08 2.47 -12.86
N ILE A 83 -0.86 2.01 -12.57
CA ILE A 83 -0.26 0.85 -13.26
C ILE A 83 -1.08 -0.42 -12.99
N GLN A 84 -1.58 -0.62 -11.77
CA GLN A 84 -2.43 -1.77 -11.46
C GLN A 84 -3.78 -1.74 -12.19
N TYR A 85 -4.41 -0.57 -12.35
CA TYR A 85 -5.57 -0.45 -13.24
C TYR A 85 -5.24 -0.82 -14.68
N MET A 86 -4.07 -0.40 -15.18
CA MET A 86 -3.60 -0.74 -16.53
C MET A 86 -3.28 -2.23 -16.69
N ASN A 87 -2.94 -2.93 -15.61
CA ASN A 87 -2.75 -4.38 -15.55
C ASN A 87 -4.07 -5.16 -15.35
N GLY A 88 -5.22 -4.47 -15.22
CA GLY A 88 -6.53 -5.11 -14.96
C GLY A 88 -6.77 -5.47 -13.49
N ASP A 89 -5.87 -5.10 -12.59
CA ASP A 89 -5.98 -5.31 -11.15
C ASP A 89 -6.73 -4.14 -10.49
N THR A 90 -8.06 -4.24 -10.52
CA THR A 90 -8.94 -3.20 -9.96
C THR A 90 -8.80 -3.07 -8.45
N PHE A 91 -8.52 -4.16 -7.74
CA PHE A 91 -8.42 -4.15 -6.28
C PHE A 91 -7.24 -3.30 -5.84
N HIS A 92 -6.02 -3.62 -6.28
CA HIS A 92 -4.84 -2.85 -5.92
C HIS A 92 -4.87 -1.45 -6.54
N GLY A 93 -5.44 -1.32 -7.75
CA GLY A 93 -5.66 -0.01 -8.39
C GLY A 93 -6.47 0.95 -7.51
N ALA A 94 -7.62 0.48 -7.01
CA ALA A 94 -8.48 1.28 -6.13
C ALA A 94 -7.81 1.58 -4.79
N VAL A 95 -7.25 0.54 -4.14
CA VAL A 95 -6.57 0.68 -2.86
C VAL A 95 -5.45 1.72 -2.93
N PHE A 96 -4.53 1.59 -3.87
CA PHE A 96 -3.36 2.48 -3.92
C PHE A 96 -3.68 3.90 -4.35
N VAL A 97 -4.61 4.11 -5.29
CA VAL A 97 -5.04 5.48 -5.66
C VAL A 97 -5.76 6.17 -4.50
N SER A 98 -6.65 5.47 -3.80
CA SER A 98 -7.37 6.04 -2.65
C SER A 98 -6.42 6.40 -1.50
N PHE A 99 -5.53 5.49 -1.08
CA PHE A 99 -4.55 5.79 -0.03
C PHE A 99 -3.55 6.87 -0.46
N GLY A 100 -3.10 6.86 -1.72
CA GLY A 100 -2.25 7.92 -2.27
C GLY A 100 -2.91 9.30 -2.20
N GLY A 101 -4.20 9.40 -2.53
CA GLY A 101 -4.97 10.63 -2.40
C GLY A 101 -5.05 11.15 -0.96
N ILE A 102 -5.24 10.25 0.02
CA ILE A 102 -5.26 10.60 1.45
C ILE A 102 -3.93 11.21 1.88
N TRP A 103 -2.80 10.61 1.48
CA TRP A 103 -1.47 11.10 1.84
C TRP A 103 -1.11 12.43 1.17
N ILE A 104 -1.46 12.59 -0.11
CA ILE A 104 -1.33 13.88 -0.82
C ILE A 104 -2.13 14.96 -0.10
N SER A 105 -3.39 14.67 0.28
CA SER A 105 -4.24 15.63 1.00
C SER A 105 -3.61 16.06 2.33
N LYS A 106 -3.04 15.10 3.09
CA LYS A 106 -2.38 15.37 4.37
C LYS A 106 -1.11 16.21 4.22
N GLY A 107 -0.27 15.88 3.24
CA GLY A 107 0.95 16.65 2.94
C GLY A 107 0.64 18.07 2.49
N LEU A 108 -0.33 18.22 1.57
CA LEU A 108 -0.77 19.52 1.06
C LEU A 108 -1.40 20.38 2.16
N ARG A 109 -2.23 19.81 3.03
CA ARG A 109 -2.79 20.51 4.19
C ARG A 109 -1.70 21.09 5.08
N THR A 110 -0.68 20.29 5.36
CA THR A 110 0.45 20.70 6.20
C THR A 110 1.17 21.89 5.57
N TYR A 111 1.43 21.86 4.25
CA TYR A 111 2.01 22.98 3.52
C TYR A 111 1.12 24.25 3.52
N MET A 112 -0.19 24.09 3.29
CA MET A 112 -1.14 25.21 3.25
C MET A 112 -1.26 25.93 4.59
N MET A 113 -1.28 25.20 5.71
CA MET A 113 -1.40 25.79 7.06
C MET A 113 -0.25 26.75 7.42
N PHE A 114 0.92 26.62 6.79
CA PHE A 114 2.05 27.53 7.04
C PHE A 114 1.94 28.85 6.28
N ASN A 115 1.49 28.81 5.03
CA ASN A 115 1.43 29.99 4.16
C ASN A 115 0.16 30.81 4.34
N ASN A 116 -0.91 30.16 4.76
CA ASN A 116 -2.15 30.80 5.20
C ASN A 116 -2.60 30.06 6.45
N PRO A 117 -2.21 30.52 7.67
CA PRO A 117 -2.81 29.96 8.86
C PRO A 117 -4.32 30.10 8.70
N VAL A 118 -5.03 28.97 8.65
CA VAL A 118 -6.48 28.99 8.63
C VAL A 118 -6.88 29.78 9.87
N SER A 119 -7.41 30.99 9.66
CA SER A 119 -8.09 31.72 10.73
C SER A 119 -9.27 30.86 11.13
N TYR A 120 -9.05 30.01 12.13
CA TYR A 120 -10.10 29.19 12.66
C TYR A 120 -11.16 30.12 13.22
N ASP A 121 -12.36 30.04 12.66
CA ASP A 121 -13.52 30.51 13.39
C ASP A 121 -13.55 29.73 14.70
N PRO A 122 -13.44 30.40 15.87
CA PRO A 122 -13.45 29.73 17.16
C PRO A 122 -14.66 28.82 17.34
N GLN A 123 -15.78 29.11 16.67
CA GLN A 123 -17.00 28.29 16.70
C GLN A 123 -16.80 26.90 16.06
N PHE A 124 -15.92 26.76 15.08
CA PHE A 124 -15.71 25.51 14.33
C PHE A 124 -14.40 24.79 14.68
N LYS A 125 -13.64 25.28 15.67
CA LYS A 125 -12.34 24.73 16.07
C LYS A 125 -12.37 23.20 16.25
N GLU A 126 -13.41 22.66 16.88
CA GLU A 126 -13.55 21.21 17.10
C GLU A 126 -13.61 20.41 15.78
N ILE A 127 -14.32 20.91 14.76
CA ILE A 127 -14.43 20.26 13.44
C ILE A 127 -13.05 20.15 12.77
N TYR A 128 -12.21 21.16 12.98
CA TYR A 128 -10.86 21.16 12.42
C TYR A 128 -9.89 20.29 13.22
N ASP A 129 -9.99 20.27 14.54
CA ASP A 129 -9.20 19.35 15.39
C ASP A 129 -9.56 17.89 15.10
N ILE A 130 -10.84 17.62 14.83
CA ILE A 130 -11.36 16.34 14.35
C ILE A 130 -10.67 15.93 13.03
N GLN A 131 -10.62 16.84 12.06
CA GLN A 131 -10.02 16.58 10.75
C GLN A 131 -8.49 16.48 10.79
N ALA A 132 -7.84 17.19 11.72
CA ALA A 132 -6.41 17.13 11.96
C ALA A 132 -5.98 15.86 12.71
N ALA A 133 -6.91 14.93 12.97
CA ALA A 133 -6.70 13.74 13.78
C ALA A 133 -6.18 14.04 15.20
N ALA A 134 -6.39 15.26 15.71
CA ALA A 134 -6.04 15.67 17.06
C ALA A 134 -7.13 15.27 18.08
N TRP A 135 -7.76 14.11 17.87
CA TRP A 135 -9.09 13.77 18.42
C TRP A 135 -9.18 13.64 19.94
N THR A 136 -8.07 13.52 20.66
CA THR A 136 -8.18 13.19 22.09
C THR A 136 -7.17 13.90 22.99
N GLY A 137 -6.11 14.49 22.44
CA GLY A 137 -4.95 14.94 23.25
C GLY A 137 -4.39 13.84 24.17
N ASN A 138 -4.80 12.58 23.97
CA ASN A 138 -4.58 11.49 24.88
C ASN A 138 -3.34 10.73 24.42
N GLU A 139 -2.25 10.95 25.15
CA GLU A 139 -0.95 10.33 24.89
C GLU A 139 -1.02 8.79 24.81
N VAL A 140 -1.88 8.15 25.59
CA VAL A 140 -2.02 6.68 25.58
C VAL A 140 -2.57 6.21 24.24
N LEU A 141 -3.57 6.90 23.70
CA LEU A 141 -4.17 6.54 22.41
C LEU A 141 -3.18 6.72 21.26
N PHE A 142 -2.37 7.78 21.27
CA PHE A 142 -1.32 7.96 20.28
C PHE A 142 -0.26 6.85 20.35
N LYS A 143 0.20 6.49 21.55
CA LYS A 143 1.15 5.37 21.70
C LYS A 143 0.57 4.06 21.17
N VAL A 144 -0.68 3.75 21.49
CA VAL A 144 -1.36 2.55 20.99
C VAL A 144 -1.46 2.59 19.47
N ALA A 145 -1.92 3.70 18.88
CA ALA A 145 -1.98 3.87 17.43
C ALA A 145 -0.61 3.70 16.75
N GLY A 146 0.45 4.22 17.37
CA GLY A 146 1.83 4.03 16.93
C GLY A 146 2.26 2.56 16.92
N VAL A 147 1.94 1.78 17.96
CA VAL A 147 2.25 0.33 17.96
C VAL A 147 1.53 -0.39 16.82
N PHE A 148 0.24 -0.12 16.61
CA PHE A 148 -0.51 -0.70 15.50
C PHE A 148 0.07 -0.31 14.13
N GLY A 149 0.47 0.95 13.96
CA GLY A 149 1.10 1.42 12.73
C GLY A 149 2.44 0.75 12.44
N ILE A 150 3.29 0.56 13.46
CA ILE A 150 4.58 -0.16 13.30
C ILE A 150 4.34 -1.61 12.88
N MET A 151 3.38 -2.29 13.50
CA MET A 151 3.02 -3.67 13.13
C MET A 151 2.51 -3.75 11.68
N LEU A 152 1.60 -2.84 11.31
CA LEU A 152 1.06 -2.75 9.96
C LEU A 152 2.17 -2.53 8.93
N ALA A 153 3.06 -1.56 9.16
CA ALA A 153 4.18 -1.29 8.26
C ALA A 153 5.08 -2.51 8.10
N SER A 154 5.37 -3.22 9.19
CA SER A 154 6.20 -4.44 9.17
C SER A 154 5.57 -5.54 8.30
N ILE A 155 4.25 -5.77 8.43
CA ILE A 155 3.50 -6.74 7.62
C ILE A 155 3.49 -6.33 6.14
N SER A 156 3.32 -5.03 5.86
CA SER A 156 3.35 -4.49 4.50
C SER A 156 4.73 -4.66 3.87
N PHE A 157 5.82 -4.36 4.58
CA PHE A 157 7.19 -4.60 4.10
C PHE A 157 7.43 -6.08 3.81
N TYR A 158 6.99 -6.98 4.70
CA TYR A 158 7.10 -8.42 4.46
C TYR A 158 6.32 -8.85 3.19
N SER A 159 5.09 -8.37 3.04
CA SER A 159 4.22 -8.70 1.89
C SER A 159 4.84 -8.22 0.58
N SER A 160 5.38 -7.01 0.54
CA SER A 160 6.06 -6.47 -0.64
C SER A 160 7.37 -7.21 -0.95
N ALA A 161 8.18 -7.49 0.07
CA ALA A 161 9.40 -8.27 -0.08
C ALA A 161 9.10 -9.67 -0.63
N ALA A 162 8.01 -10.32 -0.18
CA ALA A 162 7.63 -11.62 -0.69
C ALA A 162 7.31 -11.58 -2.19
N ILE A 163 6.73 -10.49 -2.70
CA ILE A 163 6.46 -10.31 -4.14
C ILE A 163 7.77 -10.10 -4.91
N LEU A 164 8.67 -9.23 -4.41
CA LEU A 164 9.93 -8.90 -5.09
C LEU A 164 10.95 -10.04 -5.07
N ILE A 165 11.01 -10.82 -3.99
CA ILE A 165 11.97 -11.91 -3.80
C ILE A 165 11.44 -13.15 -4.52
N THR A 166 11.94 -13.37 -5.73
CA THR A 166 11.59 -14.49 -6.60
C THR A 166 12.76 -15.46 -6.75
N LYS A 167 12.49 -16.67 -7.26
CA LYS A 167 13.55 -17.65 -7.57
C LYS A 167 14.56 -17.17 -8.63
N GLN A 168 14.21 -16.11 -9.39
CA GLN A 168 15.03 -15.59 -10.47
C GLN A 168 16.06 -14.56 -9.97
N ASN A 169 15.77 -13.88 -8.86
CA ASN A 169 16.61 -12.79 -8.34
C ASN A 169 17.14 -13.02 -6.92
N SER A 170 16.75 -14.12 -6.27
CA SER A 170 17.16 -14.45 -4.90
C SER A 170 17.40 -15.95 -4.70
N ILE A 171 18.31 -16.27 -3.77
CA ILE A 171 18.67 -17.63 -3.36
C ILE A 171 17.54 -18.27 -2.52
N PHE A 172 16.71 -17.45 -1.88
CA PHE A 172 15.58 -17.89 -1.06
C PHE A 172 14.30 -17.13 -1.44
N THR A 173 13.15 -17.70 -1.12
CA THR A 173 11.83 -17.08 -1.31
C THR A 173 11.10 -17.00 0.02
N LEU A 174 10.29 -15.96 0.22
CA LEU A 174 9.49 -15.82 1.43
C LEU A 174 8.18 -16.62 1.34
N PRO A 175 7.74 -17.26 2.45
CA PRO A 175 6.45 -17.94 2.51
C PRO A 175 5.31 -16.96 2.21
N LYS A 176 4.53 -17.29 1.17
CA LYS A 176 3.24 -16.68 0.88
C LYS A 176 2.18 -17.67 1.31
N GLY A 177 1.17 -17.23 2.06
CA GLY A 177 0.03 -18.10 2.39
C GLY A 177 -0.69 -18.47 1.09
N ASN A 178 -0.73 -19.75 0.75
CA ASN A 178 -1.46 -20.20 -0.44
C ASN A 178 -2.95 -20.30 -0.09
N VAL A 179 -3.79 -19.58 -0.83
CA VAL A 179 -5.24 -19.71 -0.72
C VAL A 179 -5.67 -20.94 -1.53
N VAL A 180 -6.01 -22.03 -0.85
CA VAL A 180 -6.59 -23.22 -1.47
C VAL A 180 -8.10 -23.05 -1.48
N PHE A 181 -8.66 -22.75 -2.65
CA PHE A 181 -10.11 -22.76 -2.81
C PHE A 181 -10.59 -24.22 -2.86
N PRO A 182 -11.60 -24.62 -2.06
CA PRO A 182 -12.20 -25.93 -2.20
C PRO A 182 -12.80 -26.05 -3.60
N GLU A 183 -12.57 -27.19 -4.28
CA GLU A 183 -13.23 -27.48 -5.55
C GLU A 183 -14.74 -27.37 -5.34
N LYS A 184 -15.39 -26.48 -6.11
CA LYS A 184 -16.84 -26.46 -6.16
C LYS A 184 -17.27 -27.76 -6.86
N ASN A 185 -17.76 -28.72 -6.06
CA ASN A 185 -18.53 -29.85 -6.57
C ASN A 185 -19.81 -29.27 -7.20
N VAL A 186 -19.78 -28.99 -8.50
CA VAL A 186 -20.95 -28.68 -9.33
C VAL A 186 -21.16 -29.83 -10.29
#